data_AF-A0A7Y9WBH3-F1
#
_entry.id   AF-A0A7Y9WBH3-F1
#
_cell.length_a   1.000
_cell.length_b   1.000
_cell.length_c   1.000
_cell.angle_alpha   90.00
_cell.angle_beta   90.00
_cell.angle_gamma   90.00
#
_symmetry.space_group_name_H-M   'P 1'
#
loop_
_entity.id
_entity.type
_entity.pdbx_description
1 polymer ?
#
loop_
_entity_poly.entity_id
_entity_poly.type
_entity_poly.pdbx_seq_one_letter_code
_entity_poly.pdbx_strand_id
1 'polypeptide(L)'
;MTHPLFTKHEDTLQKALTAIETRGYWSPFVEMPSPKVYGETANADGEAAFKAHLDATFELDQPSTGDTVGAEVSPFGFPLGVRYPKADPEALIAAAAVAQRAWRAAGPASVDRRVPRNPCTSESRQLRNRL
;
A
#
# COMPACT_ATOMS: atom_id res chain seq x y z
N MET A 1 -0.36 14.52 17.69
CA MET A 1 0.32 13.36 18.29
C MET A 1 0.71 12.43 17.17
N THR A 2 1.84 11.73 17.30
CA THR A 2 2.34 10.82 16.27
C THR A 2 1.49 9.55 16.25
N HIS A 3 1.12 9.08 15.06
CA HIS A 3 0.28 7.88 14.93
C HIS A 3 1.07 6.62 15.35
N PRO A 4 0.51 5.66 16.11
CA PRO A 4 1.26 4.49 16.59
C PRO A 4 1.91 3.66 15.47
N LEU A 5 1.26 3.54 14.31
CA LEU A 5 1.84 2.86 13.14
C LEU A 5 3.05 3.60 12.57
N PHE A 6 3.14 4.92 12.73
CA PHE A 6 4.34 5.64 12.35
C PHE A 6 5.51 5.20 13.21
N THR A 7 5.36 5.30 14.53
CA THR A 7 6.41 4.96 15.48
C THR A 7 6.83 3.49 15.35
N LYS A 8 5.87 2.58 15.10
CA LYS A 8 6.16 1.16 14.86
C LYS A 8 7.04 0.91 13.64
N HIS A 9 6.95 1.75 12.60
CA HIS A 9 7.61 1.55 11.31
C HIS A 9 8.64 2.64 10.97
N GLU A 10 8.99 3.50 11.93
CA GLU A 10 9.89 4.64 11.74
C GLU A 10 11.27 4.21 11.25
N ASP A 11 11.84 3.14 11.82
CA ASP A 11 13.16 2.62 11.42
C ASP A 11 13.18 2.13 9.97
N THR A 12 12.12 1.45 9.52
CA THR A 12 11.99 1.00 8.13
C THR A 12 11.88 2.20 7.19
N LEU A 13 11.13 3.23 7.59
CA LEU A 13 11.02 4.46 6.82
C LEU A 13 12.37 5.19 6.71
N GLN A 14 13.12 5.33 7.80
CA GLN A 14 14.43 5.99 7.75
C GLN A 14 15.42 5.25 6.86
N LYS A 15 15.44 3.91 6.91
CA LYS A 15 16.25 3.11 5.98
C LYS A 15 15.81 3.28 4.52
N ALA A 16 14.50 3.38 4.27
CA ALA A 16 13.99 3.66 2.93
C ALA A 16 14.45 5.04 2.42
N LEU A 17 14.45 6.08 3.27
CA LEU A 17 14.95 7.41 2.90
C LEU A 17 16.43 7.37 2.49
N THR A 18 17.26 6.67 3.26
CA THR A 18 18.69 6.47 2.90
C THR A 18 18.84 5.67 1.61
N ALA A 19 18.03 4.63 1.42
CA ALA A 19 18.11 3.78 0.23
C ALA A 19 17.74 4.54 -1.05
N ILE A 20 16.70 5.39 -1.04
CA ILE A 20 16.32 6.19 -2.22
C ILE A 20 17.34 7.29 -2.55
N GLU A 21 18.05 7.81 -1.54
CA GLU A 21 19.12 8.79 -1.72
C GLU A 21 20.38 8.14 -2.30
N THR A 22 20.81 7.02 -1.74
CA THR A 22 22.05 6.34 -2.12
C THR A 22 21.90 5.44 -3.35
N ARG A 23 20.68 4.97 -3.64
CA ARG A 23 20.34 4.01 -4.70
C ARG A 23 21.13 2.70 -4.64
N GLY A 24 21.58 2.33 -3.44
CA GLY A 24 22.16 1.01 -3.18
C GLY A 24 21.10 -0.09 -3.17
N TYR A 25 21.54 -1.35 -3.16
CA TYR A 25 20.62 -2.48 -2.99
C TYR A 25 20.11 -2.53 -1.55
N TRP A 26 18.79 -2.42 -1.39
CA TRP A 26 18.10 -2.58 -0.13
C TRP A 26 16.66 -3.05 -0.39
N SER A 27 16.23 -4.10 0.32
CA SER A 27 14.84 -4.54 0.37
C SER A 27 14.45 -4.87 1.81
N PRO A 28 13.36 -4.29 2.34
CA PRO A 28 12.86 -4.64 3.68
C PRO A 28 12.07 -5.96 3.71
N PHE A 29 11.69 -6.50 2.54
CA PHE A 29 10.90 -7.71 2.40
C PHE A 29 11.72 -8.81 1.74
N VAL A 30 11.73 -10.01 2.33
CA VAL A 30 12.56 -11.12 1.84
C VAL A 30 11.95 -11.71 0.58
N GLU A 31 12.68 -11.69 -0.53
CA GLU A 31 12.16 -12.16 -1.82
C GLU A 31 12.07 -13.69 -1.92
N MET A 32 12.92 -14.39 -1.17
CA MET A 32 12.93 -15.86 -1.15
C MET A 32 11.78 -16.38 -0.29
N PRO A 33 10.95 -17.31 -0.79
CA PRO A 33 9.90 -17.96 0.00
C PRO A 33 10.50 -18.98 0.98
N SER A 34 11.34 -18.50 1.89
CA SER A 34 12.08 -19.29 2.86
C SER A 34 11.22 -19.57 4.09
N PRO A 35 11.06 -20.84 4.50
CA PRO A 35 10.40 -21.22 5.75
C PRO A 35 10.95 -20.51 6.98
N LYS A 36 12.25 -20.17 6.96
CA LYS A 36 12.92 -19.43 8.03
C LYS A 36 12.31 -18.05 8.31
N VAL A 37 11.74 -17.41 7.29
CA VAL A 37 11.18 -16.05 7.38
C VAL A 37 9.67 -16.09 7.47
N TYR A 38 9.03 -16.96 6.68
CA TYR A 38 7.58 -17.00 6.55
C TYR A 38 6.91 -18.05 7.46
N GLY A 39 7.66 -19.00 8.01
CA GLY A 39 7.17 -20.14 8.78
C GLY A 39 7.15 -21.42 7.96
N GLU A 40 7.28 -22.57 8.63
CA GLU A 40 7.36 -23.89 7.99
C GLU A 40 6.09 -24.28 7.20
N THR A 41 4.93 -23.78 7.62
CA THR A 41 3.63 -24.09 6.98
C THR A 41 3.18 -23.04 5.97
N ALA A 42 3.91 -21.93 5.82
CA ALA A 42 3.43 -20.75 5.08
C ALA A 42 3.01 -21.02 3.64
N ASN A 43 3.70 -21.94 2.95
CA ASN A 43 3.35 -22.32 1.59
C ASN A 43 2.01 -23.06 1.53
N ALA A 44 1.79 -24.02 2.43
CA ALA A 44 0.54 -24.77 2.53
C ALA A 44 -0.62 -23.87 2.98
N ASP A 45 -0.38 -22.99 3.96
CA ASP A 45 -1.37 -22.05 4.45
C ASP A 45 -1.76 -21.04 3.36
N GLY A 46 -0.79 -20.56 2.58
CA GLY A 46 -1.01 -19.66 1.45
C GLY A 46 -1.80 -20.33 0.32
N GLU A 47 -1.50 -21.59 -0.01
CA GLU A 47 -2.27 -22.36 -0.98
C GLU A 47 -3.70 -22.61 -0.51
N ALA A 48 -3.90 -22.92 0.77
CA ALA A 48 -5.22 -23.11 1.35
C ALA A 48 -6.05 -21.82 1.32
N ALA A 49 -5.45 -20.68 1.69
CA ALA A 49 -6.09 -19.37 1.62
C ALA A 49 -6.47 -18.99 0.18
N PHE A 50 -5.59 -19.25 -0.80
CA PHE A 50 -5.89 -19.06 -2.21
C PHE A 50 -7.08 -19.92 -2.67
N LYS A 51 -7.05 -21.21 -2.35
CA LYS A 51 -8.12 -22.15 -2.73
C LYS A 51 -9.48 -21.77 -2.11
N ALA A 52 -9.49 -21.16 -0.92
CA ALA A 52 -10.71 -20.70 -0.28
C ALA A 52 -11.43 -19.57 -1.06
N HIS A 53 -10.74 -18.87 -1.96
CA HIS A 53 -11.34 -17.86 -2.81
C HIS A 53 -11.90 -18.41 -4.13
N LEU A 54 -11.51 -19.63 -4.53
CA LEU A 54 -11.99 -20.23 -5.77
C LEU A 54 -13.47 -20.56 -5.68
N ASP A 55 -14.19 -20.37 -6.80
CA ASP A 55 -15.64 -20.57 -6.92
C ASP A 55 -16.47 -19.85 -5.83
N ALA A 56 -15.91 -18.80 -5.24
CA ALA A 56 -16.50 -18.02 -4.16
C ALA A 56 -16.65 -16.54 -4.53
N THR A 57 -17.54 -15.84 -3.82
CA THR A 57 -17.58 -14.38 -3.87
C THR A 57 -16.59 -13.83 -2.85
N PHE A 58 -15.71 -12.93 -3.29
CA PHE A 58 -14.76 -12.26 -2.42
C PHE A 58 -15.50 -11.25 -1.54
N GLU A 59 -15.30 -11.34 -0.23
CA GLU A 59 -16.00 -10.50 0.73
C GLU A 59 -15.41 -9.08 0.77
N LEU A 60 -16.22 -8.09 0.44
CA LEU A 60 -15.92 -6.66 0.58
C LEU A 60 -17.10 -5.97 1.25
N ASP A 61 -16.83 -5.18 2.29
CA ASP A 61 -17.81 -4.38 3.03
C ASP A 61 -18.03 -2.98 2.42
N GLN A 62 -17.64 -2.81 1.14
CA GLN A 62 -17.80 -1.57 0.39
C GLN A 62 -19.22 -1.45 -0.22
N PRO A 63 -19.65 -0.24 -0.64
CA PRO A 63 -20.90 -0.09 -1.39
C PRO A 63 -20.93 -1.01 -2.61
N SER A 64 -22.00 -1.79 -2.73
CA SER A 64 -22.23 -2.71 -3.83
C SER A 64 -23.68 -2.64 -4.30
N THR A 65 -23.96 -3.12 -5.50
CA THR A 65 -25.30 -3.17 -6.10
C THR A 65 -26.06 -4.44 -5.74
N GLY A 66 -25.47 -5.34 -4.94
CA GLY A 66 -26.01 -6.67 -4.61
C GLY A 66 -25.73 -7.75 -5.66
N ASP A 67 -25.33 -7.36 -6.88
CA ASP A 67 -24.86 -8.29 -7.91
C ASP A 67 -23.38 -8.66 -7.71
N THR A 68 -22.91 -9.70 -8.40
CA THR A 68 -21.48 -10.01 -8.49
C THR A 68 -20.95 -9.93 -9.93
N VAL A 69 -19.68 -9.60 -10.08
CA VAL A 69 -18.95 -9.51 -11.34
C VAL A 69 -17.63 -10.30 -11.24
N GLY A 70 -17.14 -10.89 -12.33
CA GLY A 70 -15.88 -11.63 -12.35
C GLY A 70 -15.77 -12.59 -13.52
N ALA A 71 -14.69 -12.54 -14.29
CA ALA A 71 -14.47 -13.42 -15.44
C ALA A 71 -12.99 -13.79 -15.57
N GLU A 72 -12.33 -13.97 -14.43
CA GLU A 72 -10.90 -14.25 -14.38
C GLU A 72 -10.63 -15.67 -14.89
N VAL A 73 -9.61 -15.80 -15.72
CA VAL A 73 -9.17 -17.07 -16.30
C VAL A 73 -7.70 -17.27 -15.97
N SER A 74 -7.39 -18.40 -15.35
CA SER A 74 -6.00 -18.76 -15.05
C SER A 74 -5.25 -19.14 -16.33
N PRO A 75 -4.08 -18.54 -16.60
CA PRO A 75 -3.21 -18.98 -17.70
C PRO A 75 -2.74 -20.44 -17.56
N PHE A 76 -2.81 -21.01 -16.35
CA PHE A 76 -2.45 -22.40 -16.08
C PHE A 76 -3.60 -23.40 -16.37
N GLY A 77 -4.74 -22.93 -16.88
CA GLY A 77 -5.78 -23.80 -17.46
C GLY A 77 -6.80 -24.37 -16.48
N PHE A 78 -6.79 -23.97 -15.21
CA PHE A 78 -7.82 -24.35 -14.24
C PHE A 78 -8.85 -23.21 -14.02
N PRO A 79 -10.10 -23.51 -13.67
CA PRO A 79 -11.11 -22.49 -13.41
C PRO A 79 -10.81 -21.75 -12.10
N LEU A 80 -10.94 -20.42 -12.11
CA LEU A 80 -10.82 -19.60 -10.91
C LEU A 80 -12.18 -19.41 -10.21
N GLY A 81 -13.22 -19.11 -10.98
CA GLY A 81 -14.58 -18.97 -10.46
C GLY A 81 -14.80 -17.82 -9.48
N VAL A 82 -13.78 -16.99 -9.22
CA VAL A 82 -13.85 -15.87 -8.27
C VAL A 82 -14.82 -14.81 -8.76
N ARG A 83 -15.71 -14.37 -7.86
CA ARG A 83 -16.67 -13.29 -8.09
C ARG A 83 -16.43 -12.17 -7.10
N TYR A 84 -16.75 -10.95 -7.47
CA TYR A 84 -16.59 -9.76 -6.64
C TYR A 84 -17.92 -9.01 -6.54
N PRO A 85 -18.26 -8.39 -5.40
CA PRO A 85 -19.42 -7.52 -5.29
C PRO A 85 -19.34 -6.40 -6.33
N LYS A 86 -20.33 -6.35 -7.23
CA LYS A 86 -20.41 -5.32 -8.25
C LYS A 86 -20.70 -3.99 -7.55
N ALA A 87 -19.95 -2.95 -7.89
CA ALA A 87 -20.15 -1.61 -7.35
C ALA A 87 -20.45 -0.62 -8.47
N ASP A 88 -21.32 0.34 -8.17
CA ASP A 88 -21.58 1.48 -9.05
C ASP A 88 -20.50 2.55 -8.86
N PRO A 89 -19.88 3.07 -9.94
CA PRO A 89 -18.86 4.10 -9.83
C PRO A 89 -19.28 5.32 -8.99
N GLU A 90 -20.54 5.77 -9.09
CA GLU A 90 -21.02 6.91 -8.31
C GLU A 90 -21.04 6.61 -6.81
N ALA A 91 -21.49 5.41 -6.43
CA ALA A 91 -21.50 4.96 -5.04
C ALA A 91 -20.08 4.89 -4.44
N LEU A 92 -19.09 4.42 -5.20
CA LEU A 92 -17.69 4.37 -4.76
C LEU A 92 -17.09 5.77 -4.62
N ILE A 93 -17.37 6.68 -5.55
CA ILE A 93 -16.92 8.07 -5.48
C ILE A 93 -17.52 8.76 -4.25
N ALA A 94 -18.82 8.53 -3.98
CA ALA A 94 -19.48 9.07 -2.80
C ALA A 94 -18.86 8.54 -1.49
N ALA A 95 -18.61 7.23 -1.40
CA ALA A 95 -17.95 6.64 -0.24
C ALA A 95 -16.53 7.18 -0.04
N ALA A 96 -15.76 7.34 -1.13
CA ALA A 96 -14.44 7.96 -1.07
C ALA A 96 -14.51 9.41 -0.55
N ALA A 97 -15.47 10.21 -1.04
CA ALA A 97 -15.65 11.59 -0.60
C ALA A 97 -15.96 11.68 0.91
N VAL A 98 -16.73 10.74 1.45
CA VAL A 98 -17.00 10.64 2.90
C VAL A 98 -15.72 10.28 3.67
N ALA A 99 -14.98 9.26 3.24
CA ALA A 99 -13.77 8.78 3.91
C ALA A 99 -12.62 9.81 3.91
N GLN A 100 -12.53 10.66 2.89
CA GLN A 100 -11.46 11.64 2.70
C GLN A 100 -11.26 12.58 3.88
N ARG A 101 -12.34 13.01 4.57
CA ARG A 101 -12.23 14.02 5.64
C ARG A 101 -11.42 13.51 6.82
N ALA A 102 -11.78 12.34 7.34
CA ALA A 102 -11.10 11.73 8.48
C ALA A 102 -9.66 11.34 8.10
N TRP A 103 -9.49 10.75 6.91
CA TRP A 103 -8.17 10.39 6.39
C TRP A 103 -7.22 11.59 6.29
N ARG A 104 -7.68 12.69 5.69
CA ARG A 104 -6.88 13.92 5.59
C ARG A 104 -6.58 14.53 6.96
N ALA A 105 -7.56 14.50 7.88
CA ALA A 105 -7.40 15.07 9.21
C ALA A 105 -6.38 14.30 10.08
N ALA A 106 -6.13 13.02 9.82
CA ALA A 106 -5.08 12.25 10.49
C ALA A 106 -3.68 12.85 10.28
N GLY A 107 -3.48 13.58 9.18
CA GLY A 107 -2.35 14.48 8.94
C GLY A 107 -1.00 13.77 8.72
N PRO A 108 0.04 14.53 8.31
CA PRO A 108 1.31 13.95 7.91
C PRO A 108 2.14 13.43 9.07
N ALA A 109 2.00 13.90 10.32
CA ALA A 109 2.81 13.43 11.47
C ALA A 109 2.37 12.04 11.99
N SER A 110 1.52 11.35 11.21
CA SER A 110 1.57 9.89 11.03
C SER A 110 2.77 9.44 10.15
N VAL A 111 3.67 10.36 9.80
CA VAL A 111 4.93 10.39 9.02
C VAL A 111 5.77 11.62 9.45
N ASP A 112 6.56 11.54 10.53
CA ASP A 112 7.35 12.66 11.10
C ASP A 112 8.32 13.28 10.07
N ARG A 113 8.28 14.62 9.98
CA ARG A 113 8.99 15.45 9.01
C ARG A 113 10.37 15.80 9.57
N ARG A 114 11.29 14.83 9.58
CA ARG A 114 12.73 15.07 9.85
C ARG A 114 13.62 14.85 8.64
N VAL A 115 13.17 15.26 7.46
CA VAL A 115 14.13 15.50 6.36
C VAL A 115 14.61 16.94 6.53
N PRO A 116 15.89 17.18 6.90
CA PRO A 116 16.43 18.54 6.91
C PRO A 116 16.28 19.10 5.50
N ARG A 117 15.58 20.22 5.37
CA ARG A 117 15.59 20.97 4.11
C ARG A 117 17.01 21.46 3.92
N ASN A 118 17.74 20.89 2.96
CA ASN A 118 19.04 21.43 2.55
C ASN A 118 18.86 22.92 2.19
N PRO A 119 19.60 23.85 2.82
CA PRO A 119 19.57 25.26 2.48
C PRO A 119 20.44 25.50 1.24
N CYS A 120 20.04 24.97 0.08
CA CYS A 120 20.76 25.19 -1.19
C CYS A 120 19.92 25.98 -2.20
N THR A 121 19.00 26.84 -1.73
CA THR A 121 18.18 27.68 -2.61
C THR A 121 18.15 29.17 -2.24
N SER A 122 18.98 29.64 -1.30
CA SER A 122 19.09 31.07 -0.96
C SER A 122 20.17 31.81 -1.75
N GLU A 123 21.30 31.17 -2.10
CA GLU A 123 22.43 31.87 -2.76
C GLU A 123 22.22 32.11 -4.27
N SER A 124 21.42 31.30 -4.95
CA SER A 124 21.15 31.48 -6.39
C SER A 124 20.17 32.63 -6.70
N ARG A 125 19.63 33.32 -5.68
CA ARG A 125 18.74 34.47 -5.87
C ARG A 125 19.42 35.82 -5.68
N GLN A 126 20.57 35.87 -4.99
CA GLN A 126 21.32 37.13 -4.82
C GLN A 126 22.24 37.46 -6.00
N LEU A 127 22.70 36.46 -6.76
CA LEU A 127 23.55 36.67 -7.94
C LEU A 127 22.81 37.16 -9.19
N ARG A 128 21.47 37.14 -9.22
CA ARG A 128 20.67 37.66 -10.35
C ARG A 128 20.24 39.13 -10.23
N ASN A 129 20.53 39.79 -9.10
CA ASN A 129 20.20 41.22 -8.89
C ASN A 129 21.46 42.13 -8.87
N ARG A 130 22.56 41.68 -9.46
CA ARG A 130 23.80 42.48 -9.62
C ARG A 130 24.35 42.50 -11.05
N LEU A 131 23.46 42.35 -12.04
CA LEU A 131 23.72 42.72 -13.43
C LEU A 131 22.59 43.62 -13.91
#